data_AF-D4JUY9-F1
#
_entry.id   AF-D4JUY9-F1
#
_cell.length_a   1.000
_cell.length_b   1.000
_cell.length_c   1.000
_cell.angle_alpha   90.00
_cell.angle_beta   90.00
_cell.angle_gamma   90.00
#
_symmetry.space_group_name_H-M   'P 1'
#
loop_
_entity.id
_entity.type
_entity.pdbx_description
1 polymer ?
#
loop_
_entity_poly.entity_id
_entity_poly.type
_entity_poly.pdbx_seq_one_letter_code
_entity_poly.pdbx_strand_id
1 'polypeptide(L)'
;MSRGFGGSARIVWQDENTVVYEYAPFNLNEPEYRNSEHVYDGRITISKDSMVEPEIHEKLKVMHSGKKKLIIKRLRRDVDFGALLYAGKITIENSCYCWHLVGTEKNIGMMAMKIVFRIYDHYQDEGTLSETVSLYY
;
A
#
# COMPACT_ATOMS: atom_id res chain seq x y z
N MET A 1 7.72 10.56 25.64
CA MET A 1 8.08 9.83 24.40
C MET A 1 6.78 9.41 23.75
N SER A 2 6.42 9.97 22.59
CA SER A 2 5.28 9.46 21.82
C SER A 2 5.58 8.01 21.43
N ARG A 3 4.59 7.14 21.54
CA ARG A 3 4.77 5.70 21.26
C ARG A 3 4.59 5.37 19.78
N GLY A 4 4.31 6.37 18.95
CA GLY A 4 4.13 6.22 17.50
C GLY A 4 2.76 5.69 17.11
N PHE A 5 2.50 5.68 15.81
CA PHE A 5 1.29 5.10 15.21
C PHE A 5 1.65 4.45 13.88
N GLY A 6 0.80 3.57 13.39
CA GLY A 6 1.10 2.83 12.17
C GLY A 6 0.00 1.87 11.81
N GLY A 7 0.36 0.91 10.96
CA GLY A 7 -0.53 -0.17 10.61
C GLY A 7 0.15 -1.22 9.77
N SER A 8 -0.48 -2.38 9.71
CA SER A 8 -0.06 -3.48 8.86
C SER A 8 -1.23 -4.02 8.07
N ALA A 9 -0.94 -4.65 6.94
CA ALA A 9 -1.91 -5.32 6.09
C ALA A 9 -1.32 -6.62 5.57
N ARG A 10 -2.19 -7.60 5.32
CA ARG A 10 -1.80 -8.88 4.71
C ARG A 10 -2.85 -9.34 3.72
N ILE A 11 -2.41 -10.00 2.65
CA ILE A 11 -3.31 -10.60 1.66
C ILE A 11 -4.08 -11.73 2.34
N VAL A 12 -5.40 -11.70 2.25
CA VAL A 12 -6.28 -12.81 2.70
C VAL A 12 -6.86 -13.58 1.53
N TRP A 13 -6.97 -12.94 0.37
CA TRP A 13 -7.49 -13.55 -0.83
C TRP A 13 -7.02 -12.79 -2.06
N GLN A 14 -6.77 -13.52 -3.14
CA GLN A 14 -6.52 -12.94 -4.45
C GLN A 14 -6.90 -13.92 -5.56
N ASP A 15 -7.32 -13.37 -6.70
CA ASP A 15 -7.49 -14.08 -7.96
C ASP A 15 -6.73 -13.36 -9.09
N GLU A 16 -7.04 -13.65 -10.35
CA GLU A 16 -6.39 -13.00 -11.49
C GLU A 16 -6.67 -11.49 -11.58
N ASN A 17 -7.81 -11.03 -11.07
CA ASN A 17 -8.32 -9.68 -11.27
C ASN A 17 -8.29 -8.82 -10.01
N THR A 18 -8.31 -9.43 -8.83
CA THR A 18 -8.55 -8.75 -7.55
C THR A 18 -7.60 -9.27 -6.48
N VAL A 19 -7.20 -8.36 -5.60
CA VAL A 19 -6.50 -8.68 -4.35
C VAL A 19 -7.26 -8.06 -3.18
N VAL A 20 -7.39 -8.82 -2.10
CA VAL A 20 -7.99 -8.38 -0.85
C VAL A 20 -6.96 -8.47 0.26
N TYR A 21 -6.74 -7.33 0.90
CA TYR A 21 -5.99 -7.22 2.13
C TYR A 21 -6.95 -7.05 3.31
N GLU A 22 -6.63 -7.69 4.42
CA GLU A 22 -7.09 -7.20 5.71
C GLU A 22 -5.99 -6.34 6.33
N TYR A 23 -6.38 -5.34 7.12
CA TYR A 23 -5.45 -4.41 7.72
C TYR A 23 -5.80 -4.07 9.17
N ALA A 24 -4.77 -3.76 9.93
CA ALA A 24 -4.80 -3.44 11.35
C ALA A 24 -4.07 -2.11 11.57
N PRO A 25 -4.77 -0.98 11.79
CA PRO A 25 -4.13 0.25 12.22
C PRO A 25 -3.91 0.21 13.74
N PHE A 26 -2.93 0.97 14.22
CA PHE A 26 -2.71 1.18 15.66
C PHE A 26 -2.20 2.60 15.93
N ASN A 27 -2.64 3.18 17.04
CA ASN A 27 -2.14 4.44 17.58
C ASN A 27 -1.80 4.25 19.06
N LEU A 28 -0.51 4.16 19.38
CA LEU A 28 -0.07 3.88 20.75
C LEU A 28 -0.22 5.09 21.69
N ASN A 29 -0.52 6.27 21.14
CA ASN A 29 -0.72 7.49 21.90
C ASN A 29 -2.14 7.58 22.48
N GLU A 30 -3.12 6.90 21.87
CA GLU A 30 -4.53 6.98 22.27
C GLU A 30 -5.04 5.60 22.71
N PRO A 31 -5.46 5.41 23.97
CA PRO A 31 -5.84 4.11 24.51
C PRO A 31 -6.89 3.34 23.70
N GLU A 32 -7.87 4.03 23.14
CA GLU A 32 -8.96 3.47 22.33
C GLU A 32 -8.46 2.83 21.03
N TYR A 33 -7.44 3.41 20.42
CA TYR A 33 -6.95 3.05 19.08
C TYR A 33 -5.64 2.24 19.11
N ARG A 34 -5.20 1.76 20.28
CA ARG A 34 -3.92 1.05 20.42
C ARG A 34 -3.84 -0.24 19.62
N ASN A 35 -4.98 -0.89 19.41
CA ASN A 35 -5.07 -2.21 18.77
C ASN A 35 -4.02 -3.20 19.30
N SER A 36 -3.95 -3.35 20.63
CA SER A 36 -2.91 -4.17 21.29
C SER A 36 -2.99 -5.65 20.95
N GLU A 37 -4.17 -6.12 20.54
CA GLU A 37 -4.42 -7.50 20.09
C GLU A 37 -4.08 -7.71 18.60
N HIS A 38 -3.65 -6.66 17.89
CA HIS A 38 -3.35 -6.70 16.46
C HIS A 38 -4.52 -7.26 15.63
N VAL A 39 -5.73 -6.77 15.88
CA VAL A 39 -6.95 -7.16 15.17
C VAL A 39 -6.91 -6.59 13.75
N TYR A 40 -7.05 -7.49 12.76
CA TYR A 40 -7.16 -7.17 11.34
C TYR A 40 -8.63 -7.18 10.92
N ASP A 41 -9.35 -6.13 11.27
CA ASP A 41 -10.79 -5.98 10.99
C ASP A 41 -11.10 -4.99 9.86
N GLY A 42 -10.11 -4.21 9.42
CA GLY A 42 -10.24 -3.38 8.23
C GLY A 42 -9.99 -4.16 6.95
N ARG A 43 -10.61 -3.77 5.84
CA ARG A 43 -10.47 -4.45 4.54
C ARG A 43 -10.12 -3.46 3.43
N ILE A 44 -9.19 -3.85 2.57
CA ILE A 44 -8.81 -3.10 1.37
C ILE A 44 -8.93 -4.06 0.18
N THR A 45 -9.81 -3.75 -0.76
CA THR A 45 -9.95 -4.51 -2.01
C THR A 45 -9.42 -3.69 -3.16
N ILE A 46 -8.54 -4.28 -3.97
CA ILE A 46 -7.91 -3.60 -5.09
C ILE A 46 -8.06 -4.44 -6.36
N SER A 47 -8.53 -3.80 -7.42
CA SER A 47 -8.56 -4.36 -8.77
C SER A 47 -7.14 -4.33 -9.36
N LYS A 48 -6.59 -5.48 -9.74
CA LYS A 48 -5.21 -5.63 -10.25
C LYS A 48 -5.00 -4.88 -11.57
N ASP A 49 -6.03 -4.67 -12.38
CA ASP A 49 -5.97 -3.82 -13.57
C ASP A 49 -5.72 -2.33 -13.29
N SER A 50 -5.89 -1.91 -12.02
CA SER A 50 -5.53 -0.55 -11.58
C SER A 50 -4.07 -0.41 -11.16
N MET A 51 -3.30 -1.50 -11.11
CA MET A 51 -1.88 -1.46 -10.80
C MET A 51 -1.12 -0.81 -11.94
N VAL A 52 -0.46 0.31 -11.64
CA VAL A 52 0.31 1.06 -12.64
C VAL A 52 1.70 0.46 -12.75
N GLU A 53 2.05 -0.06 -13.92
CA GLU A 53 3.41 -0.52 -14.20
C GLU A 53 4.40 0.66 -14.16
N PRO A 54 5.58 0.49 -13.52
CA PRO A 54 6.60 1.52 -13.50
C PRO A 54 7.19 1.71 -14.90
N GLU A 55 7.82 2.87 -15.10
CA GLU A 55 8.62 3.10 -16.30
C GLU A 55 9.97 2.36 -16.16
N ILE A 56 10.29 1.51 -17.13
CA ILE A 56 11.52 0.70 -17.12
C ILE A 56 12.58 1.38 -17.99
N HIS A 57 13.67 1.81 -17.38
CA HIS A 57 14.83 2.34 -18.08
C HIS A 57 15.94 1.31 -18.11
N GLU A 58 16.36 0.95 -19.33
CA GLU A 58 17.42 -0.02 -19.56
C GLU A 58 18.66 0.66 -20.13
N LYS A 59 19.82 0.35 -19.56
CA LYS A 59 21.10 0.84 -20.07
C LYS A 59 22.16 -0.26 -19.99
N LEU A 60 22.81 -0.52 -21.12
CA LEU A 60 24.04 -1.31 -21.14
C LEU A 60 25.21 -0.44 -20.65
N LYS A 61 25.78 -0.78 -19.50
CA LYS A 61 26.97 -0.13 -18.95
C LYS A 61 28.18 -1.01 -19.14
N VAL A 62 29.23 -0.46 -19.76
CA VAL A 62 30.55 -1.09 -19.78
C VAL A 62 31.18 -0.93 -18.40
N MET A 63 31.52 -2.04 -17.76
CA MET A 63 32.19 -2.06 -16.46
C MET A 63 33.68 -1.79 -16.64
N HIS A 64 34.39 -1.51 -15.54
CA HIS A 64 35.84 -1.33 -15.56
C HIS A 64 36.59 -2.56 -16.12
N SER A 65 35.98 -3.75 -16.05
CA SER A 65 36.47 -5.00 -16.64
C SER A 65 36.23 -5.14 -18.15
N GLY A 66 35.68 -4.14 -18.84
CA GLY A 66 35.31 -4.19 -20.26
C GLY A 66 34.04 -5.01 -20.57
N LYS A 67 33.52 -5.78 -19.60
CA LYS A 67 32.25 -6.51 -19.75
C LYS A 67 31.06 -5.54 -19.73
N LYS A 68 30.07 -5.78 -20.60
CA LYS A 68 28.79 -5.06 -20.59
C LYS A 68 27.87 -5.68 -19.54
N LYS A 69 27.25 -4.85 -18.70
CA LYS A 69 26.20 -5.23 -17.76
C LYS A 69 24.93 -4.47 -18.09
N LEU A 70 23.79 -5.16 -18.18
CA LEU A 70 22.49 -4.51 -18.28
C LEU A 70 22.13 -3.93 -16.91
N ILE A 71 21.82 -2.64 -16.88
CA ILE A 71 21.30 -1.93 -15.72
C ILE A 71 19.86 -1.60 -16.02
N ILE A 72 18.96 -2.16 -15.20
CA ILE A 72 17.52 -1.90 -15.26
C ILE A 72 17.19 -1.01 -14.07
N LYS A 73 16.49 0.09 -14.33
CA LYS A 73 15.96 0.99 -13.31
C LYS A 73 14.45 1.08 -13.47
N ARG A 74 13.71 0.79 -12.41
CA ARG A 74 12.26 1.00 -12.33
C ARG A 74 12.00 2.39 -11.76
N LEU A 75 11.26 3.21 -12.48
CA LEU A 75 10.87 4.56 -12.07
C LEU A 75 9.39 4.56 -11.74
N ARG A 76 9.06 5.02 -10.53
CA ARG A 76 7.67 5.15 -10.10
C ARG A 76 6.95 6.17 -10.96
N ARG A 77 5.73 5.82 -11.36
CA ARG A 77 4.75 6.67 -11.99
C ARG A 77 3.74 7.13 -10.95
N ASP A 78 3.22 8.32 -11.18
CA ASP A 78 2.16 8.87 -10.35
C ASP A 78 0.86 8.08 -10.53
N VAL A 79 0.12 7.94 -9.42
CA VAL A 79 -1.13 7.16 -9.36
C VAL A 79 -2.24 8.06 -8.84
N ASP A 80 -3.28 8.24 -9.65
CA ASP A 80 -4.46 9.01 -9.24
C ASP A 80 -5.38 8.16 -8.36
N PHE A 81 -5.05 8.10 -7.06
CA PHE A 81 -5.85 7.37 -6.08
C PHE A 81 -7.28 7.92 -5.94
N GLY A 82 -7.51 9.21 -6.22
CA GLY A 82 -8.83 9.79 -6.19
C GLY A 82 -9.74 9.19 -7.27
N ALA A 83 -9.23 9.12 -8.50
CA ALA A 83 -9.93 8.47 -9.62
C ALA A 83 -10.15 6.97 -9.36
N LEU A 84 -9.17 6.26 -8.81
CA LEU A 84 -9.29 4.82 -8.52
C LEU A 84 -10.33 4.53 -7.43
N LEU A 85 -10.38 5.35 -6.37
CA LEU A 85 -11.41 5.26 -5.34
C LEU A 85 -12.79 5.59 -5.91
N TYR A 86 -12.91 6.64 -6.75
CA TYR A 86 -14.19 7.02 -7.37
C TYR A 86 -14.72 5.92 -8.29
N ALA A 87 -13.85 5.33 -9.12
CA ALA A 87 -14.18 4.24 -10.03
C ALA A 87 -14.43 2.88 -9.34
N GLY A 88 -14.26 2.80 -8.01
CA GLY A 88 -14.43 1.56 -7.25
C GLY A 88 -13.34 0.51 -7.50
N LYS A 89 -12.21 0.90 -8.10
CA LYS A 89 -11.04 0.04 -8.30
C LYS A 89 -10.30 -0.23 -6.99
N ILE A 90 -10.42 0.71 -6.06
CA ILE A 90 -10.01 0.57 -4.67
C ILE A 90 -11.26 0.76 -3.81
N THR A 91 -11.56 -0.21 -2.95
CA THR A 91 -12.59 -0.08 -1.91
C THR A 91 -11.97 -0.35 -0.55
N ILE A 92 -12.41 0.42 0.45
CA ILE A 92 -11.85 0.39 1.80
C ILE A 92 -13.02 0.29 2.77
N GLU A 93 -12.96 -0.72 3.62
CA GLU A 93 -13.80 -0.89 4.80
C GLU A 93 -12.94 -0.57 6.02
N ASN A 94 -13.34 0.43 6.80
CA ASN A 94 -12.51 0.91 7.90
C ASN A 94 -12.48 -0.08 9.06
N SER A 95 -11.29 -0.28 9.62
CA SER A 95 -11.10 -0.88 10.95
C SER A 95 -11.80 -0.06 12.04
N CYS A 96 -12.30 -0.73 13.09
CA CYS A 96 -12.83 -0.08 14.29
C CYS A 96 -11.76 0.71 15.06
N TYR A 97 -10.47 0.40 14.86
CA TYR A 97 -9.35 1.12 15.45
C TYR A 97 -8.92 2.34 14.63
N CYS A 98 -9.75 2.81 13.69
CA CYS A 98 -9.47 3.99 12.89
C CYS A 98 -9.78 5.29 13.66
N TRP A 99 -8.79 6.17 13.80
CA TRP A 99 -8.93 7.43 14.56
C TRP A 99 -8.99 8.70 13.71
N HIS A 100 -8.50 8.68 12.47
CA HIS A 100 -8.44 9.86 11.62
C HIS A 100 -9.00 9.55 10.24
N LEU A 101 -10.16 10.13 9.94
CA LEU A 101 -10.87 9.95 8.68
C LEU A 101 -10.51 11.09 7.72
N VAL A 102 -10.31 10.75 6.46
CA VAL A 102 -9.98 11.67 5.37
C VAL A 102 -10.97 11.49 4.20
N GLY A 103 -11.16 12.57 3.44
CA GLY A 103 -12.07 12.60 2.30
C GLY A 103 -13.49 13.00 2.68
N THR A 104 -14.11 13.84 1.84
CA THR A 104 -15.37 14.53 2.13
C THR A 104 -16.60 13.62 2.07
N GLU A 105 -16.56 12.56 1.27
CA GLU A 105 -17.73 11.70 1.00
C GLU A 105 -17.57 10.26 1.51
N LYS A 106 -16.37 9.69 1.44
CA LYS A 106 -16.14 8.27 1.75
C LYS A 106 -15.61 8.00 3.16
N ASN A 107 -15.27 9.04 3.94
CA ASN A 107 -14.78 8.93 5.31
C ASN A 107 -13.74 7.80 5.49
N ILE A 108 -12.65 7.85 4.73
CA ILE A 108 -11.67 6.75 4.67
C ILE A 108 -10.64 6.94 5.78
N GLY A 109 -10.24 5.87 6.47
CA GLY A 109 -9.16 5.93 7.44
C GLY A 109 -7.83 6.36 6.81
N MET A 110 -7.16 7.36 7.38
CA MET A 110 -5.86 7.85 6.92
C MET A 110 -4.84 6.71 6.85
N MET A 111 -4.85 5.81 7.83
CA MET A 111 -3.91 4.69 7.84
C MET A 111 -4.20 3.69 6.72
N ALA A 112 -5.47 3.46 6.39
CA ALA A 112 -5.84 2.63 5.24
C ALA A 112 -5.29 3.22 3.94
N MET A 113 -5.42 4.54 3.75
CA MET A 113 -4.84 5.23 2.60
C MET A 113 -3.31 5.13 2.55
N LYS A 114 -2.62 5.29 3.69
CA LYS A 114 -1.16 5.13 3.75
C LYS A 114 -0.73 3.71 3.38
N ILE A 115 -1.47 2.70 3.83
CA ILE A 115 -1.25 1.29 3.45
C ILE A 115 -1.45 1.11 1.95
N VAL A 116 -2.53 1.66 1.36
CA VAL A 116 -2.75 1.63 -0.09
C VAL A 116 -1.56 2.23 -0.84
N PHE A 117 -1.09 3.41 -0.45
CA PHE A 117 0.09 4.02 -1.10
C PHE A 117 1.31 3.12 -1.03
N ARG A 118 1.53 2.48 0.13
CA ARG A 118 2.65 1.56 0.30
C ARG A 118 2.54 0.29 -0.54
N ILE A 119 1.34 -0.24 -0.73
CA ILE A 119 1.09 -1.38 -1.63
C ILE A 119 1.49 -1.02 -3.07
N TYR A 120 1.04 0.13 -3.57
CA TYR A 120 1.36 0.59 -4.93
C TYR A 120 2.84 0.92 -5.10
N ASP A 121 3.47 1.57 -4.10
CA ASP A 121 4.90 1.82 -4.10
C ASP A 121 5.69 0.52 -4.21
N HIS A 122 5.34 -0.49 -3.39
CA HIS A 122 5.99 -1.80 -3.44
C HIS A 122 5.78 -2.48 -4.79
N TYR A 123 4.57 -2.44 -5.34
CA TYR A 123 4.30 -3.00 -6.66
C TYR A 123 5.17 -2.37 -7.75
N GLN A 124 5.32 -1.04 -7.72
CA GLN A 124 6.15 -0.34 -8.70
C GLN A 124 7.65 -0.63 -8.50
N ASP A 125 8.11 -0.78 -7.26
CA ASP A 125 9.50 -1.09 -6.96
C ASP A 125 9.88 -2.54 -7.33
N GLU A 126 9.03 -3.52 -6.99
CA GLU A 126 9.36 -4.95 -7.08
C GLU A 126 8.66 -5.68 -8.24
N GLY A 127 7.61 -5.09 -8.82
CA GLY A 127 6.78 -5.72 -9.86
C GLY A 127 5.85 -6.82 -9.33
N THR A 128 5.75 -6.97 -8.01
CA THR A 128 4.90 -7.97 -7.36
C THR A 128 4.17 -7.35 -6.18
N LEU A 129 2.96 -7.87 -5.91
CA LEU A 129 2.20 -7.51 -4.72
C LEU A 129 2.81 -8.19 -3.50
N SER A 130 3.08 -7.40 -2.46
CA SER A 130 3.60 -7.93 -1.21
C SER A 130 2.51 -8.69 -0.46
N GLU A 131 2.84 -9.86 0.07
CA GLU A 131 1.93 -10.63 0.94
C GLU A 131 1.60 -9.87 2.23
N THR A 132 2.55 -9.06 2.72
CA THR A 132 2.42 -8.26 3.93
C THR A 132 3.00 -6.87 3.73
N VAL A 133 2.33 -5.85 4.26
CA VAL A 133 2.78 -4.45 4.22
C VAL A 133 2.69 -3.86 5.62
N SER A 134 3.71 -3.16 6.08
CA SER A 134 3.70 -2.49 7.39
C SER A 134 4.28 -1.08 7.30
N LEU A 135 3.75 -0.19 8.14
CA LEU A 135 4.10 1.23 8.24
C LEU A 135 4.16 1.66 9.71
N TYR A 136 5.15 2.47 10.06
CA TYR A 136 5.37 2.98 11.41
C TYR A 136 5.79 4.46 11.32
N TYR A 137 5.18 5.31 12.16
CA TYR A 137 5.40 6.76 12.26
C TYR A 137 5.62 7.20 13.70
#